data_AF-A0A7X7SM97-F1
#
_entry.id   AF-A0A7X7SM97-F1
#
_cell.length_a   1.000
_cell.length_b   1.000
_cell.length_c   1.000
_cell.angle_alpha   90.00
_cell.angle_beta   90.00
_cell.angle_gamma   90.00
#
_symmetry.space_group_name_H-M   'P 1'
#
loop_
_entity.id
_entity.type
_entity.pdbx_description
1 polymer ?
#
loop_
_entity_poly.entity_id
_entity_poly.type
_entity_poly.pdbx_seq_one_letter_code
_entity_poly.pdbx_strand_id
1 'polypeptide(L)'
;MMCPRRDRQPDSWRRHVGRLRRYHEIADVGEITRRYFPMNAFDGVLTAVGIITGSYFGGLRETSALISVLAAASVSLGVSGFYGSYLSERAERTRALRELEESTLTRLDDTDVGAAARYAAIAVAVVAGFASAIGGLLLCVPLALQ
;
A
#
# COMPACT_ATOMS: atom_id res chain seq x y z
N MET A 1 -35.98 36.04 -26.36
CA MET A 1 -35.67 34.62 -26.64
C MET A 1 -34.49 34.24 -25.75
N MET A 2 -34.68 33.78 -24.51
CA MET A 2 -35.23 32.50 -24.04
C MET A 2 -34.24 31.35 -24.31
N CYS A 3 -33.60 30.89 -23.21
CA CYS A 3 -32.71 29.73 -23.15
C CYS A 3 -33.36 28.44 -23.70
N PRO A 4 -32.56 27.38 -23.85
CA PRO A 4 -32.85 26.24 -22.99
C PRO A 4 -31.64 25.77 -22.19
N ARG A 5 -31.88 25.60 -20.89
CA ARG A 5 -31.16 24.66 -20.03
C ARG A 5 -31.25 23.27 -20.65
N ARG A 6 -30.16 22.50 -20.63
CA ARG A 6 -30.23 21.05 -20.79
C ARG A 6 -29.29 20.34 -19.83
N ASP A 7 -29.82 20.22 -18.63
CA ASP A 7 -29.44 19.32 -17.57
C ASP A 7 -29.73 17.88 -18.03
N ARG A 8 -28.73 16.98 -17.98
CA ARG A 8 -28.82 15.55 -17.58
C ARG A 8 -27.48 14.81 -17.77
N GLN A 9 -26.82 14.49 -16.66
CA GLN A 9 -26.02 13.26 -16.45
C GLN A 9 -26.94 12.03 -16.64
N PRO A 10 -26.47 10.80 -16.94
CA PRO A 10 -25.24 10.16 -16.45
C PRO A 10 -24.41 9.50 -17.58
N ASP A 11 -23.08 9.42 -17.50
CA ASP A 11 -22.38 8.21 -17.07
C ASP A 11 -21.03 8.59 -16.45
N SER A 12 -21.07 9.09 -15.21
CA SER A 12 -19.86 9.43 -14.45
C SER A 12 -18.95 8.21 -14.27
N TRP A 13 -19.53 7.02 -14.10
CA TRP A 13 -18.83 5.76 -13.86
C TRP A 13 -17.88 5.35 -14.99
N ARG A 14 -18.26 5.47 -16.27
CA ARG A 14 -17.43 5.01 -17.39
C ARG A 14 -16.15 5.86 -17.57
N ARG A 15 -16.20 7.15 -17.22
CA ARG A 15 -15.02 8.04 -17.26
C ARG A 15 -14.08 7.82 -16.07
N HIS A 16 -14.63 7.52 -14.90
CA HIS A 16 -13.82 7.17 -13.72
C HIS A 16 -13.11 5.82 -13.92
N VAL A 17 -13.79 4.84 -14.50
CA VAL A 17 -13.20 3.52 -14.81
C VAL A 17 -12.10 3.61 -15.88
N GLY A 18 -12.24 4.50 -16.88
CA GLY A 18 -11.20 4.76 -17.88
C GLY A 18 -9.95 5.44 -17.33
N ARG A 19 -10.11 6.38 -16.38
CA ARG A 19 -8.99 7.00 -15.66
C ARG A 19 -8.31 6.02 -14.70
N LEU A 20 -9.07 5.17 -14.00
CA LEU A 20 -8.51 4.12 -13.14
C LEU A 20 -7.66 3.12 -13.92
N ARG A 21 -8.08 2.73 -15.14
CA ARG A 21 -7.31 1.85 -16.02
C ARG A 21 -6.01 2.50 -16.49
N ARG A 22 -6.07 3.79 -16.83
CA ARG A 22 -4.89 4.58 -17.22
C ARG A 22 -3.96 4.85 -16.02
N TYR A 23 -4.49 5.01 -14.81
CA TYR A 23 -3.68 5.03 -13.59
C TYR A 23 -3.08 3.67 -13.25
N HIS A 24 -3.74 2.57 -13.56
CA HIS A 24 -3.17 1.23 -13.38
C HIS A 24 -2.01 0.95 -14.35
N GLU A 25 -2.10 1.49 -15.57
CA GLU A 25 -1.12 1.38 -16.63
C GLU A 25 0.03 2.40 -16.48
N ILE A 26 -0.24 3.61 -15.96
CA ILE A 26 0.74 4.67 -15.69
C ILE A 26 1.43 4.50 -14.32
N ALA A 27 0.74 3.96 -13.31
CA ALA A 27 1.33 3.74 -11.99
C ALA A 27 2.25 2.51 -11.96
N ASP A 28 2.44 1.80 -13.07
CA ASP A 28 3.26 0.60 -13.15
C ASP A 28 3.08 -0.30 -11.91
N VAL A 29 1.83 -0.65 -11.63
CA VAL A 29 1.50 -1.43 -10.42
C VAL A 29 2.24 -2.77 -10.42
N GLY A 30 2.65 -3.26 -11.60
CA GLY A 30 3.55 -4.39 -11.75
C GLY A 30 4.95 -4.12 -11.20
N GLU A 31 5.58 -2.99 -11.55
CA GLU A 31 6.88 -2.58 -10.98
C GLU A 31 6.78 -2.26 -9.48
N ILE A 32 5.74 -1.55 -9.05
CA ILE A 32 5.47 -1.27 -7.63
C ILE A 32 5.32 -2.58 -6.86
N THR A 33 4.51 -3.51 -7.35
CA THR A 33 4.33 -4.82 -6.70
C THR A 33 5.64 -5.58 -6.69
N ARG A 34 6.40 -5.63 -7.80
CA ARG A 34 7.70 -6.31 -7.84
C ARG A 34 8.75 -5.75 -6.88
N ARG A 35 8.71 -4.45 -6.60
CA ARG A 35 9.70 -3.80 -5.73
C ARG A 35 9.28 -3.79 -4.26
N TYR A 36 8.05 -3.39 -3.98
CA TYR A 36 7.58 -3.19 -2.60
C TYR A 36 7.02 -4.49 -1.99
N PHE A 37 6.44 -5.40 -2.78
CA PHE A 37 5.90 -6.65 -2.22
C PHE A 37 7.00 -7.52 -1.60
N PRO A 38 8.12 -7.85 -2.28
CA PRO A 38 9.14 -8.70 -1.67
C PRO A 38 9.77 -8.01 -0.46
N MET A 39 10.11 -6.73 -0.58
CA MET A 39 10.74 -5.96 0.49
C MET A 39 9.91 -5.96 1.77
N ASN A 40 8.60 -5.74 1.66
CA ASN A 40 7.69 -5.72 2.82
C ASN A 40 7.31 -7.12 3.30
N ALA A 41 7.14 -8.10 2.39
CA ALA A 41 6.84 -9.48 2.77
C ALA A 41 8.00 -10.14 3.53
N PHE A 42 9.25 -9.86 3.12
CA PHE A 42 10.43 -10.31 3.85
C PHE A 42 10.47 -9.80 5.28
N ASP A 43 10.03 -8.57 5.53
CA ASP A 43 9.97 -7.99 6.87
C ASP A 43 8.99 -8.77 7.78
N GLY A 44 7.84 -9.16 7.23
CA GLY A 44 6.87 -10.04 7.89
C GLY A 44 7.45 -11.42 8.21
N VAL A 45 8.12 -12.05 7.24
CA VAL A 45 8.75 -13.36 7.41
C VAL A 45 9.87 -13.32 8.44
N LEU A 46 10.79 -12.35 8.34
CA LEU A 46 11.92 -12.22 9.25
C LEU A 46 11.46 -11.93 10.68
N THR A 47 10.44 -11.10 10.85
CA THR A 47 9.87 -10.86 12.19
C THR A 47 9.25 -12.13 12.77
N ALA A 48 8.49 -12.88 11.97
CA ALA A 48 7.91 -14.15 12.41
C ALA A 48 8.99 -15.19 12.78
N VAL A 49 10.04 -15.32 11.97
CA VAL A 49 11.21 -16.18 12.29
C VAL A 49 11.89 -15.73 13.58
N GLY A 50 12.06 -14.42 13.77
CA GLY A 50 12.63 -13.85 15.00
C GLY A 50 11.79 -14.18 16.23
N ILE A 51 10.46 -14.06 16.13
CA ILE A 51 9.52 -14.41 17.20
C ILE A 51 9.59 -15.92 17.52
N ILE A 52 9.57 -16.78 16.50
CA ILE A 52 9.66 -18.24 16.69
C ILE A 52 11.00 -18.61 17.34
N THR A 53 12.10 -18.06 16.84
CA THR A 53 13.44 -18.30 17.39
C THR A 53 13.52 -17.80 18.84
N GLY A 54 12.98 -16.62 19.12
CA GLY A 54 12.90 -16.07 20.47
C GLY A 54 12.04 -16.93 21.41
N SER A 55 10.90 -17.44 20.95
CA SER A 55 10.07 -18.36 21.73
C SER A 55 10.78 -19.67 22.07
N TYR A 56 11.58 -20.18 21.14
CA TYR A 56 12.38 -21.40 21.34
C TYR A 56 13.40 -21.22 22.45
N PHE A 57 14.18 -20.14 22.43
CA PHE A 57 15.15 -19.84 23.50
C PHE A 57 14.48 -19.40 24.81
N GLY A 58 13.34 -18.72 24.74
CA GLY A 58 12.58 -18.25 25.90
C GLY A 58 11.76 -19.32 26.61
N GLY A 59 11.71 -20.55 26.08
CA GLY A 59 10.96 -21.66 26.68
C GLY A 59 9.44 -21.52 26.57
N LEU A 60 8.94 -20.63 25.71
CA LEU A 60 7.52 -20.49 25.42
C LEU A 60 7.05 -21.69 24.58
N ARG A 61 6.39 -22.64 25.25
CA ARG A 61 5.91 -23.89 24.63
C ARG A 61 4.44 -23.87 24.26
N GLU A 62 3.71 -22.83 24.64
CA GLU A 62 2.28 -22.73 24.39
C GLU A 62 2.01 -22.22 22.97
N THR A 63 1.53 -23.10 22.09
CA THR A 63 1.25 -22.79 20.68
C THR A 63 0.21 -21.69 20.51
N SER A 64 -0.82 -21.65 21.37
CA SER A 64 -1.86 -20.62 21.39
C SER A 64 -1.27 -19.22 21.62
N ALA A 65 -0.37 -19.09 22.59
CA ALA A 65 0.33 -17.85 22.88
C ALA A 65 1.21 -17.42 21.70
N LEU A 66 1.96 -18.34 21.10
CA LEU A 66 2.82 -18.05 19.94
C LEU A 66 2.00 -17.55 18.74
N ILE A 67 0.88 -18.20 18.42
CA ILE A 67 -0.02 -17.77 17.34
C ILE A 67 -0.58 -16.38 17.61
N SER A 68 -0.99 -16.09 18.86
CA SER A 68 -1.53 -14.76 19.21
C SER A 68 -0.48 -13.66 19.04
N VAL A 69 0.77 -13.91 19.42
CA VAL A 69 1.89 -12.96 19.28
C VAL A 69 2.22 -12.74 17.81
N LEU A 70 2.31 -13.81 17.01
CA LEU A 70 2.56 -13.71 15.57
C LEU A 70 1.44 -12.97 14.84
N ALA A 71 0.18 -13.23 15.18
CA ALA A 71 -0.96 -12.53 14.59
C ALA A 71 -0.94 -11.03 14.95
N ALA A 72 -0.72 -10.70 16.22
CA ALA A 72 -0.62 -9.31 16.68
C ALA A 72 0.57 -8.58 16.01
N ALA A 73 1.73 -9.23 15.92
CA ALA A 73 2.91 -8.69 15.26
C ALA A 73 2.67 -8.48 13.76
N SER A 74 2.02 -9.43 13.08
CA SER A 74 1.71 -9.32 11.65
C SER A 74 0.74 -8.17 11.35
N VAL A 75 -0.29 -7.97 12.18
CA VAL A 75 -1.20 -6.82 12.06
C VAL A 75 -0.46 -5.52 12.32
N SER A 76 0.37 -5.47 13.36
CA SER A 76 1.19 -4.29 13.69
C SER A 76 2.13 -3.91 12.53
N LEU A 77 2.83 -4.89 11.96
CA LEU A 77 3.69 -4.70 10.79
C LEU A 77 2.90 -4.25 9.57
N GLY A 78 1.70 -4.82 9.33
CA GLY A 78 0.86 -4.39 8.23
C GLY A 78 0.46 -2.92 8.33
N VAL A 79 0.04 -2.47 9.52
CA VAL A 79 -0.31 -1.06 9.77
C VAL A 79 0.94 -0.17 9.66
N SER A 80 2.05 -0.59 10.26
CA SER A 80 3.32 0.15 10.22
C SER A 80 3.86 0.28 8.79
N GLY A 81 3.90 -0.81 8.03
CA GLY A 81 4.34 -0.84 6.64
C GLY A 81 3.44 -0.03 5.72
N PHE A 82 2.12 -0.03 5.95
CA PHE A 82 1.18 0.83 5.25
C PHE A 82 1.49 2.30 5.49
N TYR A 83 1.52 2.75 6.75
CA TYR A 83 1.72 4.15 7.08
C TYR A 83 3.13 4.64 6.70
N GLY A 84 4.16 3.83 6.94
CA GLY A 84 5.55 4.14 6.59
C GLY A 84 5.74 4.33 5.09
N SER A 85 5.23 3.39 4.29
CA SER A 85 5.31 3.48 2.83
C SER A 85 4.45 4.63 2.29
N TYR A 86 3.26 4.85 2.86
CA TYR A 86 2.40 5.98 2.47
C TYR A 86 3.09 7.32 2.68
N LEU A 87 3.66 7.54 3.87
CA LEU A 87 4.26 8.82 4.22
C LEU A 87 5.52 9.08 3.38
N SER A 88 6.36 8.06 3.21
CA SER A 88 7.58 8.15 2.39
C SER A 88 7.25 8.42 0.92
N GLU A 89 6.37 7.61 0.32
CA GLU A 89 6.00 7.76 -1.09
C GLU A 89 5.27 9.08 -1.32
N ARG A 90 4.38 9.50 -0.40
CA ARG A 90 3.73 10.81 -0.49
C ARG A 90 4.74 11.96 -0.46
N ALA A 91 5.77 11.88 0.39
CA ALA A 91 6.82 12.90 0.46
C ALA A 91 7.61 12.97 -0.86
N GLU A 92 8.04 11.82 -1.38
CA GLU A 92 8.74 11.70 -2.67
C GLU A 92 7.91 12.32 -3.82
N ARG A 93 6.63 11.94 -3.90
CA ARG A 93 5.70 12.39 -4.94
C ARG A 93 5.38 13.87 -4.86
N THR A 94 5.21 14.40 -3.64
CA THR A 94 4.97 15.83 -3.42
C THR A 94 6.19 16.65 -3.82
N ARG A 95 7.39 16.17 -3.51
CA ARG A 95 8.64 16.80 -3.92
C ARG A 95 8.79 16.81 -5.44
N ALA A 96 8.57 15.67 -6.09
CA ALA A 96 8.65 15.55 -7.54
C ALA A 96 7.64 16.47 -8.26
N LEU A 97 6.41 16.58 -7.74
CA LEU A 97 5.42 17.53 -8.25
C LEU A 97 5.91 18.98 -8.14
N ARG A 98 6.47 19.36 -7.00
CA ARG A 98 6.95 20.72 -6.77
C ARG A 98 8.12 21.09 -7.69
N GLU A 99 9.05 20.16 -7.93
CA GLU A 99 10.13 20.34 -8.90
C GLU A 99 9.58 20.55 -10.33
N LEU A 100 8.51 19.83 -10.70
CA LEU A 100 7.83 20.03 -11.98
C LEU A 100 7.12 21.39 -12.07
N GLU A 101 6.45 21.83 -10.99
CA GLU A 101 5.79 23.14 -10.92
C GLU A 101 6.79 24.28 -11.07
N GLU A 102 7.97 24.18 -10.44
CA GLU A 102 9.04 25.18 -10.55
C GLU A 102 9.60 25.27 -11.98
N SER A 103 9.76 24.14 -12.66
CA SER A 103 10.25 24.13 -14.07
C SER A 103 9.21 24.62 -15.08
N THR A 104 7.92 24.42 -14.81
CA THR A 104 6.81 24.75 -15.72
C THR A 104 6.13 26.09 -15.36
N LEU A 105 6.48 26.67 -14.20
CA LEU A 105 5.85 27.86 -13.62
C LEU A 105 4.32 27.76 -13.51
N THR A 106 3.81 26.53 -13.41
CA THR A 106 2.38 26.21 -13.46
C THR A 106 2.06 25.26 -12.32
N ARG A 107 0.96 25.52 -11.60
CA ARG A 107 0.48 24.63 -10.53
C ARG A 107 -0.11 23.34 -11.11
N LEU A 108 0.34 22.21 -10.60
CA LEU A 108 0.02 20.85 -11.04
C LEU A 108 -0.80 20.07 -9.99
N ASP A 109 -0.95 20.60 -8.78
CA ASP A 109 -1.71 19.97 -7.68
C ASP A 109 -3.14 19.53 -8.06
N ASP A 110 -3.87 20.38 -8.80
CA ASP A 110 -5.27 20.12 -9.20
C ASP A 110 -5.39 19.49 -10.60
N THR A 111 -4.28 18.92 -11.09
CA THR A 111 -4.22 18.26 -12.41
C THR A 111 -4.24 16.75 -12.27
N ASP A 112 -4.39 16.08 -13.42
CA ASP A 112 -4.36 14.62 -13.50
C ASP A 112 -3.05 14.03 -12.99
N VAL A 113 -1.96 14.80 -13.06
CA VAL A 113 -0.62 14.43 -12.57
C VAL A 113 -0.59 14.40 -11.03
N GLY A 114 -1.12 15.44 -10.38
CA GLY A 114 -1.25 15.49 -8.92
C GLY A 114 -2.16 14.39 -8.37
N ALA A 115 -3.27 14.12 -9.06
CA ALA A 115 -4.16 13.00 -8.72
C ALA A 115 -3.49 11.63 -8.91
N ALA A 116 -2.67 11.46 -9.95
CA ALA A 116 -1.87 10.23 -10.17
C ALA A 116 -0.93 9.95 -9.00
N ALA A 117 -0.21 10.98 -8.60
CA ALA A 117 0.81 10.93 -7.57
C ALA A 117 0.22 10.50 -6.22
N ARG A 118 -0.95 11.06 -5.86
CA ARG A 118 -1.66 10.68 -4.63
C ARG A 118 -2.20 9.24 -4.70
N TYR A 119 -2.71 8.83 -5.86
CA TYR A 119 -3.18 7.46 -6.05
C TYR A 119 -2.03 6.45 -5.93
N ALA A 120 -0.89 6.71 -6.56
CA ALA A 120 0.30 5.87 -6.48
C ALA A 120 0.76 5.69 -5.04
N ALA A 121 0.85 6.77 -4.24
CA ALA A 121 1.24 6.69 -2.83
C ALA A 121 0.31 5.78 -2.01
N ILE A 122 -1.00 5.84 -2.25
CA ILE A 122 -1.97 4.97 -1.58
C ILE A 122 -1.82 3.52 -2.06
N ALA A 123 -1.68 3.29 -3.37
CA ALA A 123 -1.53 1.95 -3.93
C ALA A 123 -0.27 1.25 -3.39
N VAL A 124 0.87 1.94 -3.35
CA VAL A 124 2.14 1.45 -2.76
C VAL A 124 1.93 1.08 -1.30
N ALA A 125 1.31 1.97 -0.51
CA ALA A 125 1.05 1.75 0.90
C ALA A 125 0.20 0.51 1.16
N VAL A 126 -0.88 0.34 0.39
CA VAL A 126 -1.75 -0.84 0.45
C VAL A 126 -0.95 -2.11 0.19
N VAL A 127 -0.20 -2.16 -0.92
CA VAL A 127 0.59 -3.34 -1.29
C VAL A 127 1.64 -3.65 -0.22
N ALA A 128 2.34 -2.64 0.29
CA ALA A 128 3.34 -2.77 1.33
C ALA A 128 2.74 -3.36 2.62
N GLY A 129 1.69 -2.75 3.15
CA GLY A 129 1.05 -3.21 4.38
C GLY A 129 0.49 -4.63 4.27
N PHE A 130 -0.17 -4.96 3.14
CA PHE A 130 -0.65 -6.32 2.91
C PHE A 130 0.49 -7.33 2.78
N ALA A 131 1.56 -6.98 2.07
CA ALA A 131 2.72 -7.85 1.92
C ALA A 131 3.34 -8.21 3.27
N SER A 132 3.57 -7.24 4.15
CA SER A 132 4.10 -7.48 5.50
C SER A 132 3.18 -8.35 6.36
N ALA A 133 1.87 -8.06 6.36
CA ALA A 133 0.91 -8.84 7.13
C ALA A 133 0.83 -10.30 6.65
N ILE A 134 0.76 -10.52 5.33
CA ILE A 134 0.69 -11.86 4.73
C ILE A 134 2.00 -12.61 4.96
N GLY A 135 3.15 -11.94 4.86
CA GLY A 135 4.46 -12.54 5.10
C GLY A 135 4.58 -13.16 6.49
N GLY A 136 4.11 -12.46 7.53
CA GLY A 136 4.09 -12.99 8.90
C GLY A 136 3.01 -14.06 9.12
N LEU A 137 1.82 -13.89 8.55
CA LEU A 137 0.71 -14.84 8.69
C LEU A 137 0.94 -16.17 7.98
N LEU A 138 1.69 -16.19 6.88
CA LEU A 138 2.05 -17.43 6.16
C LEU A 138 2.75 -18.45 7.07
N LEU A 139 3.56 -17.98 8.02
CA LEU A 139 4.24 -18.83 9.00
C LEU A 139 3.32 -19.33 10.11
N CYS A 140 2.14 -18.71 10.30
CA CYS A 140 1.14 -19.19 11.25
C CYS A 140 0.39 -20.43 10.75
N VAL A 141 0.28 -20.63 9.43
CA VAL A 141 -0.46 -21.74 8.82
C VAL A 141 0.03 -23.11 9.31
N PRO A 142 1.34 -23.45 9.25
CA PRO A 142 1.81 -24.74 9.76
C PRO A 142 1.65 -24.86 11.29
N LEU A 143 1.84 -23.78 12.05
CA LEU A 143 1.68 -23.76 13.51
C LEU A 143 0.24 -24.01 13.96
N ALA A 144 -0.75 -23.56 13.20
CA ALA A 144 -2.16 -23.77 13.49
C ALA A 144 -2.66 -25.18 13.12
N LEU A 145 -1.88 -25.93 12.33
CA LEU A 145 -2.20 -27.28 11.87
C LEU A 145 -1.59 -28.38 12.77
N GLN A 146 -0.82 -28.01 13.79
CA GLN A 146 -0.19 -28.88 14.78
C GLN A 146 -0.93 -28.86 16.12
#